data_AF-A0A559NUS5-F1
#
_entry.id   AF-A0A559NUS5-F1
#
_cell.length_a   1.000
_cell.length_b   1.000
_cell.length_c   1.000
_cell.angle_alpha   90.00
_cell.angle_beta   90.00
_cell.angle_gamma   90.00
#
_symmetry.space_group_name_H-M   'P 1'
#
loop_
_entity.id
_entity.type
_entity.pdbx_description
1 polymer ?
#
loop_
_entity_poly.entity_id
_entity_poly.type
_entity_poly.pdbx_seq_one_letter_code
_entity_poly.pdbx_strand_id
1 'polypeptide(L)' 'MEKQYCKVGTVKPIAAEADIITLLEYQYQNFLEKASNMPTNTQLGEFFEQKAQKIKRTLENLV' A
#
# COMPACT_ATOMS: atom_id res chain seq x y z
N MET A 1 -23.02 3.60 38.49
CA MET A 1 -22.51 3.04 37.21
C MET A 1 -21.38 3.92 36.73
N GLU A 2 -20.14 3.43 36.81
CA GLU A 2 -18.97 4.15 36.31
C GLU A 2 -18.89 4.02 34.78
N LYS A 3 -18.78 5.14 34.07
CA LYS A 3 -18.62 5.13 32.61
C LYS A 3 -17.18 4.73 32.28
N GLN A 4 -16.97 3.46 31.92
CA GLN A 4 -15.70 3.01 31.34
C GLN A 4 -15.60 3.51 29.91
N TYR A 5 -14.75 4.51 29.68
CA TYR A 5 -14.38 4.94 28.34
C TYR A 5 -13.26 4.02 27.83
N CYS A 6 -13.59 3.12 26.90
CA CYS A 6 -12.56 2.39 26.16
C CYS A 6 -11.69 3.42 25.43
N LYS A 7 -10.40 3.48 25.77
CA LYS A 7 -9.42 4.28 25.02
C LYS A 7 -9.30 3.69 23.62
N VAL A 8 -10.05 4.24 22.67
CA VAL A 8 -9.88 3.93 21.25
C VAL A 8 -8.50 4.46 20.88
N GLY A 9 -7.57 3.57 20.54
CA GLY A 9 -6.16 3.91 20.30
C GLY A 9 -6.02 5.08 19.33
N THR A 10 -5.09 6.00 19.62
CA THR A 10 -4.80 7.14 18.75
C THR A 10 -4.30 6.64 17.39
N VAL A 11 -5.06 6.94 16.33
CA VAL A 11 -4.63 6.65 14.95
C VAL A 11 -3.48 7.59 14.62
N LYS A 12 -2.29 7.05 14.37
CA LYS A 12 -1.16 7.84 13.86
C LYS A 12 -1.46 8.13 12.38
N PRO A 13 -1.68 9.38 11.97
CA PRO A 13 -1.90 9.69 10.56
C PRO A 13 -0.63 9.33 9.80
N ILE A 14 -0.78 8.56 8.72
CA ILE A 14 0.32 8.24 7.78
C ILE A 14 1.03 9.51 7.30
N ALA A 15 0.32 10.65 7.31
CA ALA A 15 0.74 11.94 6.79
C ALA A 15 1.63 12.80 7.71
N ALA A 16 1.99 12.35 8.92
CA ALA A 16 2.77 13.24 9.81
C ALA A 16 4.23 13.42 9.36
N GLU A 17 4.85 12.42 8.71
CA GLU A 17 6.29 12.44 8.38
C GLU A 17 6.67 11.70 7.08
N ALA A 18 5.81 10.85 6.52
CA ALA A 18 6.17 10.05 5.34
C ALA A 18 5.87 10.81 4.05
N ASP A 19 6.90 11.00 3.22
CA ASP A 19 6.72 11.42 1.83
C ASP A 19 5.85 10.37 1.11
N ILE A 20 4.66 10.81 0.71
CA ILE A 20 3.64 9.97 0.08
C ILE A 20 4.18 9.37 -1.24
N ILE A 21 5.04 10.09 -1.94
CA ILE A 21 5.67 9.60 -3.19
C ILE A 21 6.59 8.43 -2.86
N THR A 22 7.54 8.63 -1.92
CA THR A 22 8.44 7.57 -1.45
C THR A 22 7.67 6.33 -0.96
N LEU A 23 6.55 6.51 -0.26
CA LEU A 23 5.71 5.39 0.19
C LEU A 23 5.07 4.64 -0.99
N LEU A 24 4.54 5.36 -1.97
CA LEU A 24 3.92 4.76 -3.16
C LEU A 24 4.96 4.03 -4.02
N GLU A 25 6.17 4.57 -4.17
CA GLU A 25 7.29 3.90 -4.86
C GLU A 25 7.68 2.60 -4.15
N TYR A 26 7.82 2.64 -2.82
CA TYR A 26 8.10 1.44 -2.03
C TYR A 26 7.01 0.37 -2.21
N GLN A 27 5.74 0.76 -2.17
CA GLN A 27 4.63 -0.17 -2.39
C GLN A 27 4.64 -0.75 -3.81
N TYR A 28 4.89 0.08 -4.82
CA TYR A 28 5.02 -0.36 -6.21
C TYR A 28 6.07 -1.46 -6.37
N GLN A 29 7.28 -1.23 -5.83
CA GLN A 29 8.36 -2.23 -5.89
C GLN A 29 8.00 -3.53 -5.17
N ASN A 30 7.39 -3.46 -3.99
CA ASN A 30 6.94 -4.66 -3.27
C ASN A 30 5.93 -5.48 -4.06
N PHE A 31 4.99 -4.83 -4.77
CA PHE A 31 4.01 -5.55 -5.57
C PHE A 31 4.64 -6.19 -6.82
N LEU A 32 5.60 -5.53 -7.45
CA LEU A 32 6.38 -6.12 -8.54
C LEU A 32 7.19 -7.33 -8.08
N GLU A 33 7.91 -7.22 -6.95
CA GLU A 33 8.70 -8.32 -6.39
C GLU A 33 7.81 -9.52 -6.03
N LYS A 34 6.64 -9.26 -5.45
CA LYS A 34 5.65 -10.31 -5.15
C LYS A 34 5.09 -10.95 -6.41
N ALA A 35 4.85 -10.18 -7.47
CA ALA A 35 4.42 -10.71 -8.76
C ALA A 35 5.51 -11.60 -9.38
N SER A 36 6.77 -11.16 -9.37
CA SER A 36 7.89 -11.91 -9.96
C SER A 36 8.22 -13.21 -9.22
N ASN A 37 7.93 -13.27 -7.92
CA ASN A 37 8.13 -14.46 -7.09
C ASN A 37 6.99 -15.49 -7.24
N MET A 38 5.90 -15.15 -7.93
CA MET A 38 4.79 -16.06 -8.17
C MET A 38 4.92 -16.74 -9.53
N PRO A 39 4.44 -17.99 -9.67
CA PRO A 39 4.30 -18.60 -10.98
C PRO A 39 3.41 -17.74 -11.88
N THR A 40 3.85 -17.56 -13.13
CA THR A 40 3.11 -16.83 -14.17
C THR A 40 1.72 -17.43 -14.36
N ASN A 41 0.69 -16.60 -14.57
CA ASN A 41 -0.72 -16.99 -14.77
C ASN A 41 -1.43 -17.57 -13.54
N THR A 42 -0.99 -17.20 -12.34
CA THR A 42 -1.80 -17.39 -11.13
C THR A 42 -2.67 -16.16 -10.90
N GLN A 43 -3.90 -16.36 -10.44
CA GLN A 43 -4.80 -15.26 -10.05
C GLN A 43 -4.14 -14.30 -9.04
N LEU A 44 -3.25 -14.83 -8.20
CA LEU A 44 -2.50 -14.04 -7.23
C LEU A 44 -1.37 -13.22 -7.87
N GLY A 45 -0.65 -13.77 -8.84
CA GLY A 45 0.34 -13.03 -9.63
C GLY A 45 -0.32 -11.88 -10.41
N GLU A 46 -1.41 -12.18 -11.12
CA GLU A 46 -2.21 -11.17 -11.85
C GLU A 46 -2.72 -10.07 -10.92
N PHE A 47 -3.18 -10.43 -9.72
CA PHE A 47 -3.59 -9.45 -8.71
C PHE A 47 -2.45 -8.51 -8.33
N PHE A 48 -1.24 -9.04 -8.04
CA PHE A 48 -0.11 -8.20 -7.67
C PHE A 48 0.34 -7.30 -8.82
N GLU A 49 0.36 -7.78 -10.06
CA GLU A 49 0.65 -6.97 -11.23
C GLU A 49 -0.37 -5.84 -11.41
N GLN A 50 -1.67 -6.14 -11.31
CA GLN A 50 -2.73 -5.13 -11.39
C GLN A 50 -2.60 -4.06 -10.30
N LYS A 51 -2.22 -4.46 -9.08
CA LYS A 51 -1.97 -3.51 -7.98
C LYS A 51 -0.75 -2.64 -8.26
N ALA A 52 0.35 -3.21 -8.74
CA ALA A 52 1.54 -2.46 -9.14
C ALA A 52 1.21 -1.44 -10.24
N GLN A 53 0.49 -1.85 -11.29
CA GLN A 53 0.08 -0.96 -12.37
C GLN A 53 -0.80 0.20 -11.88
N LYS A 54 -1.71 -0.05 -10.94
CA LYS A 54 -2.55 1.00 -10.38
C LYS A 54 -1.71 2.05 -9.62
N ILE A 55 -0.72 1.60 -8.84
CA ILE A 55 0.18 2.50 -8.12
C ILE A 55 1.06 3.29 -9.10
N LYS A 56 1.59 2.63 -10.13
CA LYS A 56 2.36 3.30 -11.21
C LYS A 56 1.58 4.45 -11.83
N ARG A 57 0.32 4.22 -12.19
CA ARG A 57 -0.56 5.27 -12.73
C ARG A 57 -0.77 6.41 -11.73
N THR A 58 -0.91 6.10 -10.44
CA THR A 58 -1.03 7.15 -9.42
C THR A 58 0.26 7.98 -9.34
N LEU A 59 1.43 7.34 -9.34
CA LEU A 59 2.73 8.02 -9.33
C LEU A 59 2.92 8.90 -10.57
N GLU A 60 2.57 8.40 -11.76
CA GLU A 60 2.64 9.15 -13.02
C GLU A 60 1.73 10.40 -13.04
N ASN A 61 0.65 10.42 -12.25
CA ASN A 61 -0.22 11.59 -12.12
C ASN A 61 0.26 12.59 -11.05
N LEU A 62 1.23 12.22 -10.22
CA LEU A 62 1.77 13.04 -9.13
C LEU A 62 3.11 13.72 -9.49
N VAL A 63 3.77 13.27 -10.57
CA VAL A 63 5.08 13.75 -11.05
C VAL A 63 4.93 14.59 -12.32
#